data_AF-A0A7X0SQ18-F1
#
_entry.id   AF-A0A7X0SQ18-F1
#
_cell.length_a   1.000
_cell.length_b   1.000
_cell.length_c   1.000
_cell.angle_alpha   90.00
_cell.angle_beta   90.00
_cell.angle_gamma   90.00
#
_symmetry.space_group_name_H-M   'P 1'
#
loop_
_entity.id
_entity.type
_entity.pdbx_description
1 polymer ?
#
loop_
_entity_poly.entity_id
_entity_poly.type
_entity_poly.pdbx_seq_one_letter_code
_entity_poly.pdbx_strand_id
1 'polypeptide(L)' 'MFEDDETKPFAEFNASRMERFVKRDALLRFVVKDLVKKGMHREKALEIAFNGYVLEDSIMIREYERS' A
#
# COMPACT_ATOMS: atom_id res chain seq x y z
N MET A 1 -17.87 -18.49 -20.43
CA MET A 1 -17.66 -18.85 -19.01
C MET A 1 -16.26 -18.37 -18.71
N PHE A 2 -16.13 -17.18 -18.11
CA PHE A 2 -14.82 -16.62 -17.80
C PHE A 2 -14.30 -17.33 -16.56
N GLU A 3 -13.09 -17.85 -16.69
CA GLU A 3 -12.35 -18.67 -15.74
C GLU A 3 -12.16 -17.92 -14.42
N ASP A 4 -12.51 -18.58 -13.33
CA ASP A 4 -11.97 -18.45 -11.97
C ASP A 4 -11.36 -17.08 -11.59
N ASP A 5 -12.22 -16.15 -11.14
CA ASP A 5 -11.81 -15.04 -10.26
C ASP A 5 -11.62 -15.62 -8.84
N GLU A 6 -10.66 -16.53 -8.69
CA GLU A 6 -10.24 -17.04 -7.38
C GLU A 6 -9.53 -15.92 -6.62
N THR A 7 -10.36 -15.09 -5.97
CA THR A 7 -10.05 -14.25 -4.81
C THR A 7 -8.72 -13.51 -4.90
N LYS A 8 -8.73 -12.34 -5.55
CA LYS A 8 -7.71 -11.31 -5.27
C LYS A 8 -7.58 -11.17 -3.74
N PRO A 9 -6.38 -11.30 -3.15
CA PRO A 9 -6.24 -11.10 -1.72
C PRO A 9 -6.62 -9.65 -1.39
N PHE A 10 -7.76 -9.46 -0.73
CA PHE A 10 -8.20 -8.16 -0.29
C PHE A 10 -7.44 -7.80 0.99
N ALA A 11 -6.32 -7.12 0.83
CA ALA A 11 -5.64 -6.51 1.96
C ALA A 11 -6.46 -5.31 2.47
N GLU A 12 -6.69 -5.25 3.78
CA GLU A 12 -7.26 -4.06 4.42
C GLU A 12 -6.16 -3.06 4.80
N PHE A 13 -6.48 -1.77 4.67
CA PHE A 13 -5.58 -0.70 5.07
C PHE A 13 -5.37 -0.69 6.59
N ASN A 14 -4.10 -0.74 7.01
CA ASN A 14 -3.68 -0.59 8.39
C ASN A 14 -2.46 0.35 8.43
N ALA A 15 -2.64 1.54 9.01
CA ALA A 15 -1.61 2.58 9.02
C ALA A 15 -0.28 2.11 9.65
N SER A 16 -0.34 1.33 10.74
CA SER A 16 0.86 0.84 11.43
C SER A 16 1.64 -0.17 10.59
N ARG A 17 0.94 -1.07 9.88
CA ARG A 17 1.57 -2.01 8.94
C ARG A 17 2.12 -1.28 7.72
N MET A 18 1.37 -0.34 7.17
CA MET A 18 1.81 0.45 6.02
C MET A 18 3.06 1.28 6.36
N GLU A 19 3.17 1.84 7.57
CA GLU A 19 4.41 2.48 8.04
C GLU A 19 5.61 1.55 8.04
N ARG A 20 5.45 0.29 8.47
CA ARG A 20 6.54 -0.70 8.43
C ARG A 20 6.91 -1.05 6.99
N PHE A 21 5.92 -1.22 6.13
CA PHE A 21 6.14 -1.55 4.73
C PHE A 21 6.86 -0.42 3.98
N VAL A 22 6.42 0.82 4.18
CA VAL A 22 7.05 2.04 3.64
C VAL A 22 8.52 2.17 4.04
N LYS A 23 8.93 1.71 5.23
CA LYS A 23 10.35 1.74 5.63
C LYS A 23 11.22 0.78 4.80
N ARG A 24 10.64 -0.28 4.24
CA ARG A 24 11.34 -1.32 3.49
C ARG A 24 11.29 -1.07 1.98
N ASP A 25 10.21 -0.49 1.49
CA ASP A 25 10.04 -0.20 0.06
C ASP A 25 10.52 1.23 -0.31
N ALA A 26 11.30 1.36 -1.38
CA ALA A 26 11.85 2.65 -1.81
C ALA A 26 10.81 3.54 -2.50
N LEU A 27 9.93 2.95 -3.32
CA LEU A 27 8.90 3.66 -4.07
C LEU A 27 7.83 4.21 -3.12
N LEU A 28 7.30 3.36 -2.24
CA LEU A 28 6.28 3.76 -1.26
C LEU A 28 6.80 4.87 -0.36
N ARG A 29 8.06 4.78 0.10
CA ARG A 29 8.72 5.86 0.86
C ARG A 29 8.83 7.16 0.08
N PHE A 30 9.19 7.09 -1.19
CA PHE A 30 9.26 8.27 -2.05
C PHE A 30 7.88 8.94 -2.18
N VAL A 31 6.87 8.17 -2.59
CA VAL A 31 5.49 8.65 -2.82
C VAL A 31 4.93 9.29 -1.55
N VAL A 32 5.01 8.57 -0.44
CA VAL A 32 4.54 9.03 0.85
C VAL A 32 5.23 10.32 1.29
N LYS A 33 6.56 10.39 1.15
CA LYS A 33 7.33 11.58 1.55
C LYS A 33 6.95 12.77 0.69
N ASP A 34 6.71 12.58 -0.59
CA ASP A 34 6.25 13.64 -1.51
C ASP A 34 4.86 14.15 -1.13
N LEU A 35 3.90 13.25 -0.85
CA LEU A 35 2.55 13.62 -0.42
C LEU A 35 2.57 14.43 0.88
N VAL A 36 3.37 14.01 1.87
CA VAL A 36 3.52 14.74 3.14
C VAL A 36 4.17 16.11 2.90
N LYS A 37 5.19 16.19 2.04
CA LYS A 37 5.81 17.48 1.66
C LYS A 37 4.82 18.44 1.00
N LYS A 38 3.80 17.93 0.31
CA LYS A 38 2.71 18.71 -0.27
C LYS A 38 1.63 19.11 0.75
N GLY A 39 1.85 18.87 2.04
CA GLY A 39 0.96 19.28 3.13
C GLY A 39 -0.08 18.23 3.53
N MET A 40 0.01 17.01 3.01
CA MET A 40 -0.93 15.94 3.36
C MET A 40 -0.64 15.36 4.74
N HIS A 41 -1.71 15.05 5.49
CA HIS A 41 -1.58 14.30 6.74
C HIS A 41 -0.95 12.92 6.48
N ARG A 42 -0.04 12.51 7.37
CA ARG A 42 0.77 11.30 7.20
C ARG A 42 -0.08 10.05 6.95
N GLU A 43 -1.14 9.88 7.72
CA GLU A 43 -2.06 8.75 7.60
C GLU A 43 -2.77 8.74 6.25
N LYS A 44 -3.22 9.90 5.76
CA LYS A 44 -3.87 10.00 4.45
C LYS A 44 -2.88 9.69 3.32
N ALA A 45 -1.63 10.10 3.46
CA ALA A 45 -0.58 9.76 2.50
C ALA A 45 -0.30 8.23 2.46
N LEU A 46 -0.38 7.54 3.60
CA LEU A 46 -0.27 6.07 3.66
C LEU A 46 -1.44 5.40 2.95
N GLU A 47 -2.66 5.86 3.19
CA GLU A 47 -3.88 5.31 2.58
C GLU A 47 -3.86 5.47 1.05
N ILE A 48 -3.44 6.63 0.55
CA ILE A 48 -3.30 6.87 -0.89
C ILE A 48 -2.21 5.96 -1.49
N ALA A 49 -1.07 5.84 -0.82
CA ALA A 49 0.00 4.95 -1.29
C ALA A 49 -0.45 3.48 -1.29
N PHE A 50 -1.23 3.06 -0.29
CA PHE A 50 -1.80 1.72 -0.23
C PHE A 50 -2.77 1.46 -1.39
N ASN A 51 -3.74 2.34 -1.59
CA ASN A 51 -4.73 2.18 -2.66
C ASN A 51 -4.10 2.23 -4.07
N GLY A 52 -3.08 3.09 -4.27
CA GLY A 52 -2.47 3.29 -5.59
C GLY A 52 -1.38 2.29 -5.97
N TYR A 53 -0.72 1.66 -4.99
CA TYR A 53 0.46 0.82 -5.25
C TYR A 53 0.41 -0.56 -4.60
N VAL A 54 -0.51 -0.79 -3.65
CA VAL A 54 -0.60 -2.08 -2.94
C VAL A 54 -1.84 -2.83 -3.37
N LEU A 55 -3.03 -2.23 -3.24
CA LEU A 55 -4.31 -2.94 -3.36
C LEU A 55 -4.54 -3.68 -4.70
N GLU A 56 -3.92 -3.22 -5.80
CA GLU A 56 -4.09 -3.83 -7.12
C GLU A 56 -2.94 -4.75 -7.54
N ASP A 57 -1.87 -4.82 -6.75
CA ASP A 57 -0.68 -5.62 -7.06
C ASP A 57 -0.55 -6.78 -6.06
N SER A 58 -0.76 -8.00 -6.57
CA SER A 58 -0.71 -9.23 -5.76
C SER A 58 0.63 -9.46 -5.05
N ILE A 59 1.75 -9.02 -5.63
CA ILE A 59 3.08 -9.13 -5.01
C ILE A 59 3.16 -8.13 -3.86
N MET A 60 2.72 -6.90 -4.10
CA MET A 60 2.72 -5.84 -3.09
C MET A 60 1.80 -6.16 -1.91
N ILE A 61 0.62 -6.76 -2.17
CA ILE A 61 -0.29 -7.26 -1.13
C ILE A 61 0.43 -8.29 -0.25
N ARG A 62 1.08 -9.27 -0.88
CA ARG A 62 1.79 -10.33 -0.15
C ARG A 62 2.93 -9.79 0.72
N GLU A 63 3.69 -8.82 0.21
CA GLU A 63 4.79 -8.20 0.97
C GLU A 63 4.26 -7.27 2.08
N TYR A 64 3.16 -6.56 1.83
CA TYR A 64 2.46 -5.79 2.85
C TYR A 64 1.96 -6.68 4.00
N GLU A 65 1.35 -7.83 3.71
CA GLU A 65 0.86 -8.76 4.73
C GLU A 65 1.98 -9.32 5.63
N ARG A 66 3.21 -9.43 5.10
CA ARG A 66 4.43 -9.87 5.81
C ARG A 66 5.12 -8.76 6.60
N SER A 67 4.63 -7.52 6.54
CA SER A 67 5.29 -6.32 7.09
C SER A 67 5.01 -6.04 8.56
#